data_AF-A0A4E0Q898-F1
#
_entry.id   AF-A0A4E0Q898-F1
#
_cell.length_a   1.000
_cell.length_b   1.000
_cell.length_c   1.000
_cell.angle_alpha   90.00
_cell.angle_beta   90.00
_cell.angle_gamma   90.00
#
_symmetry.space_group_name_H-M   'P 1'
#
loop_
_entity.id
_entity.type
_entity.pdbx_description
1 polymer ?
#
loop_
_entity_poly.entity_id
_entity_poly.type
_entity_poly.pdbx_seq_one_letter_code
_entity_poly.pdbx_strand_id
1 'polypeptide(L)'
;MYMEKEEKIVVILLAMVFLSLSIAYVFFFSGASPDATEFSGSSVIGERVLLEGSIISKRFTYTGDHLLLTVDSGSEDVSVFIPSANGAKDVGSRVNEDDTVRLLGIVNEYNGEIEVVVQDEKDVNIIATTR
;
A
#
# COMPACT_ATOMS: atom_id res chain seq x y z
N MET A 1 -25.70 -45.35 12.02
CA MET A 1 -25.40 -45.47 10.58
C MET A 1 -23.89 -45.44 10.44
N TYR A 2 -23.27 -46.58 10.17
CA TYR A 2 -21.81 -46.67 9.97
C TYR A 2 -21.54 -46.36 8.50
N MET A 3 -20.76 -45.32 8.20
CA MET A 3 -20.31 -45.05 6.83
C MET A 3 -19.45 -46.21 6.34
N GLU A 4 -19.68 -46.61 5.09
CA GLU A 4 -18.87 -47.63 4.43
C GLU A 4 -17.44 -47.13 4.20
N LYS A 5 -16.49 -48.05 3.96
CA LYS A 5 -15.08 -47.71 3.80
C LYS A 5 -14.85 -46.72 2.65
N GLU A 6 -15.63 -46.82 1.58
CA GLU A 6 -15.51 -45.94 0.40
C GLU A 6 -16.02 -44.53 0.69
N GLU A 7 -17.17 -44.38 1.37
CA GLU A 7 -17.72 -43.08 1.76
C GLU A 7 -16.75 -42.31 2.67
N LYS A 8 -16.06 -43.02 3.58
CA LYS A 8 -15.04 -42.40 4.44
C LYS A 8 -13.90 -41.78 3.65
N ILE A 9 -13.43 -42.45 2.59
CA ILE A 9 -12.33 -41.97 1.76
C ILE A 9 -12.76 -40.70 1.02
N VAL A 10 -13.99 -40.69 0.48
CA VAL A 10 -14.55 -39.53 -0.21
C VAL A 10 -14.66 -38.33 0.73
N VAL A 11 -15.15 -38.53 1.96
CA VAL A 11 -15.26 -37.45 2.95
C VAL A 11 -13.89 -36.90 3.36
N ILE A 12 -12.89 -37.76 3.52
CA ILE A 12 -11.52 -37.33 3.84
C ILE A 12 -10.92 -36.50 2.69
N LEU A 13 -11.08 -36.95 1.45
CA LEU A 13 -10.59 -36.22 0.28
C LEU A 13 -11.29 -34.87 0.13
N LEU A 14 -12.60 -34.83 0.31
CA LEU A 14 -13.38 -33.60 0.25
C LEU A 14 -12.93 -32.63 1.35
N ALA A 15 -12.74 -33.11 2.58
CA ALA A 15 -12.25 -32.30 3.69
C ALA A 15 -10.87 -31.71 3.39
N MET A 16 -9.93 -32.50 2.85
CA MET A 16 -8.60 -32.00 2.45
C MET A 16 -8.67 -30.88 1.41
N VAL A 17 -9.52 -31.02 0.39
CA VAL A 17 -9.70 -30.00 -0.64
C VAL A 17 -10.32 -28.72 -0.06
N PHE A 18 -11.33 -28.83 0.79
CA PHE A 18 -11.92 -27.66 1.44
C PHE A 18 -10.94 -26.94 2.37
N LEU A 19 -10.11 -27.69 3.09
CA LEU A 19 -9.12 -27.14 4.00
C LEU A 19 -8.01 -26.43 3.23
N SER A 20 -7.52 -27.01 2.12
CA SER A 20 -6.52 -26.36 1.27
C SER A 20 -7.07 -25.10 0.59
N LEU A 21 -8.32 -25.15 0.12
CA LEU A 21 -8.98 -23.99 -0.49
C LEU A 21 -9.23 -22.88 0.54
N SER A 22 -9.61 -23.23 1.76
CA SER A 22 -9.80 -22.27 2.86
C SER A 22 -8.50 -21.60 3.26
N ILE A 23 -7.41 -22.37 3.36
CA ILE A 23 -6.06 -21.82 3.61
C ILE A 23 -5.67 -20.86 2.49
N ALA A 24 -5.79 -21.28 1.23
CA ALA A 24 -5.46 -20.43 0.09
C ALA A 24 -6.30 -19.14 0.07
N TYR A 25 -7.60 -19.23 0.38
CA TYR A 25 -8.47 -18.07 0.47
C TYR A 25 -8.04 -17.11 1.58
N VAL A 26 -7.71 -17.60 2.77
CA VAL A 26 -7.23 -16.74 3.87
C VAL A 26 -5.91 -16.07 3.49
N PHE A 27 -4.95 -16.79 2.94
CA PHE A 27 -3.63 -16.21 2.61
C PHE A 27 -3.67 -15.25 1.42
N PHE A 28 -4.41 -15.55 0.35
CA PHE A 28 -4.43 -14.71 -0.85
C PHE A 28 -5.54 -13.64 -0.84
N PHE A 29 -6.66 -13.89 -0.15
CA PHE A 29 -7.82 -13.00 -0.19
C PHE A 29 -8.01 -12.20 1.10
N SER A 30 -7.52 -12.66 2.26
CA SER A 30 -7.68 -11.89 3.52
C SER A 30 -6.75 -10.69 3.64
N GLY A 31 -6.08 -10.26 2.56
CA GLY A 31 -5.38 -8.98 2.55
C GLY A 31 -4.33 -8.87 3.65
N ALA A 32 -3.69 -9.98 4.02
CA ALA A 32 -2.35 -9.92 4.58
C ALA A 32 -1.48 -9.41 3.44
N SER A 33 -1.52 -8.10 3.22
CA SER A 33 -0.56 -7.39 2.40
C SER A 33 0.79 -7.94 2.79
N PRO A 34 1.64 -8.37 1.84
CA PRO A 34 3.03 -8.64 2.17
C PRO A 34 3.50 -7.42 2.95
N ASP A 35 4.00 -7.63 4.16
CA ASP A 35 4.50 -6.57 5.05
C ASP A 35 5.11 -5.48 4.19
N ALA A 36 4.42 -4.34 4.09
CA ALA A 36 4.89 -3.26 3.22
C ALA A 36 6.26 -2.88 3.77
N THR A 37 7.29 -3.21 3.00
CA THR A 37 8.68 -3.04 3.41
C THR A 37 8.89 -1.55 3.62
N GLU A 38 9.53 -1.17 4.74
CA GLU A 38 9.86 0.24 4.96
C GLU A 38 10.65 0.75 3.76
N PHE A 39 10.26 1.92 3.24
CA PHE A 39 10.94 2.52 2.12
C PHE A 39 12.41 2.74 2.49
N SER A 40 13.29 2.25 1.64
CA SER A 40 14.72 2.48 1.72
C SER A 40 15.19 2.97 0.35
N GLY A 41 16.20 3.83 0.29
CA GLY A 41 16.74 4.34 -0.99
C GLY A 41 17.27 3.24 -1.94
N SER A 42 17.28 1.98 -1.51
CA SER A 42 17.59 0.79 -2.32
C SER A 42 16.37 -0.10 -2.64
N SER A 43 15.14 0.35 -2.41
CA SER A 43 13.93 -0.43 -2.70
C SER A 43 13.79 -0.71 -4.19
N VAL A 44 13.25 -1.88 -4.54
CA VAL A 44 13.15 -2.33 -5.93
C VAL A 44 11.97 -1.65 -6.62
N ILE A 45 12.17 -1.17 -7.85
CA ILE A 45 11.10 -0.61 -8.69
C ILE A 45 9.97 -1.65 -8.85
N GLY A 46 8.73 -1.25 -8.59
CA GLY A 46 7.54 -2.09 -8.63
C GLY A 46 7.18 -2.75 -7.29
N GLU A 47 7.98 -2.56 -6.24
CA GLU A 47 7.68 -3.06 -4.89
C GLU A 47 6.70 -2.15 -4.15
N ARG A 48 5.82 -2.73 -3.34
CA ARG A 48 4.98 -1.97 -2.41
C ARG A 48 5.79 -1.63 -1.17
N VAL A 49 5.86 -0.34 -0.86
CA VAL A 49 6.63 0.19 0.25
C VAL A 49 5.75 1.01 1.17
N LEU A 50 6.17 1.04 2.43
CA LEU A 50 5.64 1.92 3.44
C LEU A 50 6.60 3.09 3.65
N LEU A 51 6.14 4.30 3.37
CA LEU A 51 6.89 5.53 3.60
C LEU A 51 6.30 6.25 4.80
N GLU A 52 7.11 6.50 5.81
CA GLU A 52 6.74 7.32 6.98
C GLU A 52 7.68 8.52 7.05
N GLY A 53 7.11 9.71 7.15
CA GLY A 53 7.91 10.93 7.15
C GLY A 53 7.09 12.20 7.26
N SER A 54 7.77 13.34 7.25
CA SER A 54 7.13 14.66 7.35
C SER A 54 7.00 15.31 5.98
N ILE A 55 5.86 15.94 5.71
CA ILE A 55 5.61 16.61 4.42
C ILE A 55 6.40 17.92 4.38
N ILE A 56 7.41 17.99 3.53
CA ILE A 56 8.19 19.21 3.29
C ILE A 56 7.39 20.17 2.40
N SER A 57 6.77 19.65 1.34
CA SER A 57 6.03 20.48 0.39
C SER A 57 4.87 19.74 -0.24
N LYS A 58 3.81 20.49 -0.56
CA LYS A 58 2.67 19.98 -1.34
C LYS A 58 2.41 20.83 -2.58
N ARG A 59 2.26 20.18 -3.74
CA ARG A 59 1.94 20.87 -4.99
C ARG A 59 0.98 20.05 -5.84
N PHE A 60 0.00 20.73 -6.44
CA PHE A 60 -0.85 20.11 -7.46
C PHE A 60 -0.27 20.34 -8.86
N THR A 61 -0.39 19.35 -9.75
CA THR A 61 -0.04 19.52 -11.16
C THR A 61 -1.06 20.43 -11.84
N TYR A 62 -0.57 21.38 -12.63
CA TYR A 62 -1.42 22.29 -13.42
C TYR A 62 -2.31 21.54 -14.43
N THR A 63 -1.82 20.39 -14.89
CA THR A 63 -2.52 19.51 -15.83
C THR A 63 -2.84 18.20 -15.11
N GLY A 64 -4.13 17.95 -14.86
CA GLY A 64 -4.62 16.67 -14.36
C GLY A 64 -4.93 16.62 -12.87
N ASP A 65 -4.76 17.71 -12.10
CA ASP A 65 -5.06 17.78 -10.67
C ASP A 65 -4.40 16.65 -9.84
N HIS A 66 -3.21 16.22 -10.26
CA HIS A 66 -2.44 15.23 -9.51
C HIS A 66 -1.73 15.91 -8.34
N LEU A 67 -1.55 15.21 -7.24
CA LEU A 67 -0.88 15.74 -6.07
C LEU A 67 0.55 15.18 -6.03
N LEU A 68 1.53 16.07 -5.97
CA LEU A 68 2.91 15.73 -5.66
C LEU A 68 3.20 16.20 -4.24
N LEU A 69 3.70 15.29 -3.43
CA LEU A 69 4.19 15.55 -2.08
C LEU A 69 5.68 15.27 -2.03
N THR A 70 6.42 16.09 -1.30
CA THR A 70 7.80 15.77 -0.93
C THR A 70 7.80 15.41 0.54
N VAL A 71 8.23 14.20 0.87
CA VAL A 71 8.21 13.66 2.23
C VAL A 71 9.64 13.40 2.69
N ASP A 72 10.02 14.00 3.81
CA ASP A 72 11.28 13.72 4.49
C ASP A 72 11.14 12.45 5.32
N SER A 73 11.80 11.38 4.90
CA SER A 73 11.85 10.11 5.64
C SER A 73 12.98 10.09 6.70
N GLY A 74 13.68 11.21 6.89
CA GLY A 74 14.81 11.39 7.81
C GLY A 74 16.16 10.94 7.24
N SER A 75 16.17 10.15 6.16
CA SER A 75 17.38 9.72 5.45
C SER A 75 17.53 10.40 4.08
N GLU A 76 16.42 10.58 3.37
CA GLU A 76 16.36 11.20 2.05
C GLU A 76 14.96 11.79 1.81
N ASP A 77 14.88 12.80 0.95
CA ASP A 77 13.64 13.43 0.51
C ASP A 77 13.00 12.58 -0.59
N VAL A 78 11.81 12.05 -0.33
CA VAL A 78 11.12 11.14 -1.27
C VAL A 78 9.98 11.88 -1.95
N SER A 79 9.95 11.80 -3.28
CA SER A 79 8.83 12.33 -4.07
C SER A 79 7.69 11.33 -4.09
N VAL A 80 6.50 11.75 -3.66
CA VAL A 80 5.28 10.95 -3.65
C VAL A 80 4.31 11.51 -4.68
N PHE A 81 3.85 10.64 -5.58
CA PHE A 81 2.90 10.99 -6.63
C PHE A 81 1.54 10.34 -6.36
N ILE A 82 0.50 11.17 -6.29
CA ILE A 82 -0.88 10.74 -6.09
C ILE A 82 -1.70 11.15 -7.32
N PRO A 83 -2.12 10.18 -8.15
CA PRO A 83 -2.99 10.44 -9.30
C PRO A 83 -4.35 11.01 -8.86
N SER A 84 -4.92 11.91 -9.68
CA SER A 84 -6.24 12.50 -9.41
C SER A 84 -7.36 11.45 -9.31
N ALA A 85 -7.28 10.40 -10.14
CA ALA A 85 -8.20 9.26 -10.09
C ALA A 85 -8.17 8.48 -8.75
N ASN A 86 -7.10 8.64 -7.97
CA ASN A 86 -6.84 7.90 -6.72
C ASN A 86 -7.05 8.78 -5.48
N GLY A 87 -7.80 9.89 -5.58
CA GLY A 87 -8.15 10.73 -4.43
C GLY A 87 -7.12 11.81 -4.07
N ALA A 88 -6.32 12.28 -5.04
CA ALA A 88 -5.35 13.36 -4.83
C ALA A 88 -5.94 14.60 -4.14
N LYS A 89 -7.18 14.98 -4.49
CA LYS A 89 -7.87 16.14 -3.93
C LYS A 89 -8.26 15.94 -2.47
N ASP A 90 -8.77 14.77 -2.14
CA ASP A 90 -9.17 14.40 -0.77
C ASP A 90 -7.95 14.30 0.13
N VAL A 91 -6.88 13.65 -0.33
CA VAL A 91 -5.61 13.58 0.40
C VAL A 91 -5.03 14.98 0.60
N GLY A 92 -4.91 15.78 -0.45
CA GLY A 92 -4.32 17.12 -0.39
C GLY A 92 -5.11 18.12 0.47
N SER A 93 -6.42 17.87 0.67
CA SER A 93 -7.25 18.66 1.59
C SER A 93 -7.08 18.23 3.05
N ARG A 94 -6.64 16.99 3.30
CA ARG A 94 -6.42 16.42 4.64
C ARG A 94 -5.01 16.69 5.16
N VAL A 95 -4.01 16.68 4.29
CA VAL A 95 -2.59 16.83 4.66
C VAL A 95 -2.10 18.27 4.52
N ASN A 96 -1.25 18.70 5.44
CA ASN A 96 -0.55 19.99 5.40
C ASN A 96 0.97 19.81 5.36
N GLU A 97 1.65 20.89 5.01
CA GLU A 97 3.11 20.97 5.19
C GLU A 97 3.41 20.85 6.69
N ASP A 98 4.54 20.22 7.03
CA ASP A 98 4.97 19.87 8.39
C ASP A 98 4.12 18.78 9.11
N ASP A 99 3.12 18.20 8.45
CA ASP A 99 2.41 17.03 8.98
C ASP A 99 3.25 15.76 8.81
N THR A 100 3.23 14.90 9.83
CA THR A 100 3.84 13.56 9.73
C THR A 100 2.80 12.58 9.21
N VAL A 101 3.11 11.92 8.11
CA VAL A 101 2.23 10.99 7.41
C VAL A 101 2.89 9.64 7.19
N ARG A 102 2.03 8.62 7.09
CA ARG A 102 2.35 7.26 6.72
C ARG A 102 1.61 6.92 5.46
N LEU A 103 2.36 6.53 4.44
CA LEU A 103 1.91 6.35 3.07
C LEU A 103 2.25 4.92 2.64
N LEU A 104 1.29 4.19 2.07
CA LEU A 104 1.58 3.00 1.29
C LEU A 104 1.56 3.34 -0.21
N GLY A 105 2.59 2.93 -0.92
CA GLY A 105 2.67 3.15 -2.36
C GLY A 105 3.55 2.12 -3.06
N ILE A 106 3.67 2.25 -4.38
CA ILE A 106 4.58 1.45 -5.19
C ILE A 106 5.78 2.31 -5.56
N VAL A 107 6.98 1.77 -5.39
CA VAL A 107 8.22 2.42 -5.87
C VAL A 107 8.20 2.46 -7.39
N ASN A 108 8.35 3.64 -7.94
CA ASN A 108 8.49 3.87 -9.37
C ASN A 108 9.73 4.74 -9.62
N GLU A 109 10.21 4.75 -10.86
CA GLU A 109 11.28 5.66 -11.27
C GLU A 109 10.73 6.62 -12.32
N TYR A 110 10.87 7.92 -12.09
CA TYR A 110 10.48 8.96 -13.03
C TYR A 110 11.65 9.89 -13.28
N ASN A 111 12.06 10.00 -14.54
CA ASN A 111 13.23 10.79 -14.98
C ASN A 111 14.56 10.43 -14.27
N GLY A 112 14.72 9.19 -13.80
CA GLY A 112 15.91 8.75 -13.07
C GLY A 112 15.90 9.10 -11.59
N GLU A 113 14.79 9.64 -11.07
CA GLU A 113 14.55 9.86 -9.64
C GLU A 113 13.53 8.84 -9.14
N ILE A 114 13.77 8.30 -7.94
CA ILE A 114 12.85 7.36 -7.29
C ILE A 114 11.65 8.14 -6.77
N GLU A 115 10.46 7.69 -7.12
CA GLU A 115 9.19 8.23 -6.65
C GLU A 115 8.32 7.10 -6.06
N VAL A 116 7.37 7.47 -5.18
CA VAL A 116 6.40 6.54 -4.62
C VAL A 116 5.02 6.90 -5.13
N VAL A 117 4.37 5.97 -5.83
CA VAL A 117 3.03 6.17 -6.40
C VAL A 117 1.97 5.59 -5.49
N VAL A 118 1.05 6.43 -5.03
CA VAL A 118 -0.07 6.01 -4.17
C VAL A 118 -1.24 5.51 -5.03
N GLN A 119 -1.79 4.35 -4.66
CA GLN A 119 -2.88 3.72 -5.41
C GLN A 119 -4.27 4.08 -4.88
N ASP A 120 -4.42 4.34 -3.59
CA ASP A 120 -5.71 4.67 -2.97
C ASP A 120 -5.54 5.75 -1.89
N GLU A 121 -6.55 6.60 -1.70
CA GLU A 121 -6.55 7.64 -0.66
C GLU A 121 -6.46 7.07 0.76
N LYS A 122 -6.90 5.83 0.96
CA LYS A 122 -6.86 5.13 2.25
C LYS A 122 -5.46 4.68 2.65
N ASP A 123 -4.57 4.60 1.68
CA ASP A 123 -3.17 4.27 1.90
C ASP A 123 -2.41 5.45 2.53
N VAL A 124 -3.06 6.62 2.66
CA VAL A 124 -2.52 7.82 3.30
C VAL A 124 -3.13 8.05 4.68
N ASN A 125 -2.30 7.90 5.71
CA ASN A 125 -2.67 8.12 7.10
C ASN A 125 -1.82 9.21 7.73
N ILE A 126 -2.44 10.16 8.43
CA ILE A 126 -1.75 11.22 9.16
C ILE A 126 -1.49 10.69 10.57
N ILE A 127 -0.22 10.65 10.98
CA ILE A 127 0.18 10.16 12.31
C ILE A 127 0.24 11.33 13.30
N ALA A 128 0.81 12.46 12.88
CA ALA A 128 0.92 13.66 13.69
C ALA A 128 0.56 14.88 12.87
N THR A 129 -0.27 15.74 13.44
CA THR A 129 -0.58 17.06 12.91
C THR A 129 0.14 18.09 13.77
N THR A 130 1.08 18.83 13.18
CA THR A 130 1.69 19.97 13.86
C THR A 130 0.78 21.16 13.65
N ARG A 131 -0.02 21.50 14.66
CA ARG A 131 -1.00 22.59 14.63
C ARG A 131 -0.44 23.91 15.14
#